data_AF-A0A1X0E8V1-F1
#
_entry.id   AF-A0A1X0E8V1-F1
#
_cell.length_a   1.000
_cell.length_b   1.000
_cell.length_c   1.000
_cell.angle_alpha   90.00
_cell.angle_beta   90.00
_cell.angle_gamma   90.00
#
_symmetry.space_group_name_H-M   'P 1'
#
loop_
_entity.id
_entity.type
_entity.pdbx_description
1 polymer ?
#
loop_
_entity_poly.entity_id
_entity_poly.type
_entity_poly.pdbx_seq_one_letter_code
_entity_poly.pdbx_strand_id
1 'polypeptide(L)'
;MSAISSRQVSWYDVHLFVKPYVDAGGRFPLVGTAAWRSLPDDHPQKWAAVLDAAQHHALRVETAQEARAEAAKAVAAAADWPKVAQEIRQRSAFRAEHPWARRKGLGA
;
A
#
# COMPACT_ATOMS: atom_id res chain seq x y z
N MET A 1 12.07 11.80 -17.16
CA MET A 1 11.06 11.88 -16.08
C MET A 1 10.00 10.82 -16.37
N SER A 2 9.93 9.74 -15.59
CA SER A 2 8.84 8.78 -15.74
C SER A 2 7.57 9.40 -15.18
N ALA A 3 6.49 9.44 -15.98
CA ALA A 3 5.20 9.90 -15.51
C ALA A 3 4.78 9.06 -14.28
N ILE A 4 4.31 9.72 -13.23
CA ILE A 4 3.77 9.02 -12.05
C ILE A 4 2.43 8.41 -12.48
N SER A 5 2.44 7.12 -12.81
CA SER A 5 1.23 6.35 -13.07
C SER A 5 0.51 6.04 -11.75
N SER A 6 -0.82 5.92 -11.80
CA SER A 6 -1.61 5.48 -10.66
C SER A 6 -1.14 4.09 -10.20
N ARG A 7 -1.10 3.91 -8.87
CA ARG A 7 -0.78 2.63 -8.21
C ARG A 7 -2.01 2.00 -7.56
N GLN A 8 -3.20 2.55 -7.81
CA GLN A 8 -4.43 2.03 -7.24
C GLN A 8 -4.67 0.59 -7.71
N VAL A 9 -5.07 -0.28 -6.79
CA VAL A 9 -5.53 -1.64 -7.08
C VAL A 9 -7.04 -1.67 -6.93
N SER A 10 -7.74 -2.24 -7.91
CA SER A 10 -9.18 -2.51 -7.86
C SER A 10 -9.39 -3.99 -7.63
N TRP A 11 -9.79 -4.37 -6.42
CA TRP A 11 -10.08 -5.77 -6.11
C TRP A 11 -11.27 -6.28 -6.92
N TYR A 12 -12.31 -5.46 -7.08
CA TYR A 12 -13.53 -5.87 -7.74
C TYR A 12 -13.29 -6.24 -9.22
N ASP A 13 -12.46 -5.47 -9.94
CA ASP A 13 -12.10 -5.80 -11.32
C ASP A 13 -11.29 -7.10 -11.40
N VAL A 14 -10.38 -7.33 -10.43
CA VAL A 14 -9.66 -8.61 -10.31
C VAL A 14 -10.62 -9.75 -10.03
N HIS A 15 -11.58 -9.57 -9.12
CA HIS A 15 -12.58 -10.58 -8.79
C HIS A 15 -13.42 -10.97 -10.01
N LEU A 16 -13.91 -9.99 -10.77
CA LEU A 16 -14.66 -10.24 -12.01
C LEU A 16 -13.82 -10.99 -13.05
N PHE A 17 -12.54 -10.64 -13.17
CA PHE A 17 -11.62 -11.33 -14.07
C PHE A 17 -11.36 -12.78 -13.65
N VAL A 18 -11.09 -13.04 -12.37
CA VAL A 18 -10.72 -14.40 -11.91
C VAL A 18 -11.92 -15.32 -11.73
N LYS A 19 -13.11 -14.77 -11.47
CA LYS A 19 -14.31 -15.53 -11.12
C LYS A 19 -14.62 -16.70 -12.07
N PRO A 20 -14.63 -16.54 -13.40
CA PRO A 20 -14.91 -17.65 -14.32
C PRO A 20 -13.92 -18.83 -14.17
N TYR A 21 -12.65 -18.54 -13.89
CA TYR A 21 -11.61 -19.56 -13.73
C TYR A 21 -11.70 -20.27 -12.38
N VAL A 22 -12.01 -19.52 -11.33
CA VAL A 22 -12.25 -20.07 -9.99
C VAL A 22 -13.48 -20.98 -10.00
N ASP A 23 -14.58 -20.53 -10.61
CA ASP A 23 -15.80 -21.31 -10.77
C ASP A 23 -15.56 -22.59 -11.58
N ALA A 24 -14.79 -22.51 -12.68
CA ALA A 24 -14.42 -23.67 -13.50
C ALA A 24 -13.57 -24.71 -12.74
N GLY A 25 -12.81 -24.29 -11.72
CA GLY A 25 -12.05 -25.18 -10.85
C GLY A 25 -12.90 -25.98 -9.86
N GLY A 26 -14.15 -25.57 -9.61
CA GLY A 26 -15.03 -26.21 -8.64
C GLY A 26 -14.43 -26.25 -7.23
N ARG A 27 -14.47 -27.42 -6.58
CA ARG A 27 -13.84 -27.60 -5.26
C ARG A 27 -12.35 -27.90 -5.44
N PHE A 28 -11.49 -27.02 -4.91
CA PHE A 28 -10.04 -27.17 -4.95
C PHE A 28 -9.43 -27.08 -3.55
N PRO A 29 -8.24 -27.70 -3.33
CA PRO A 29 -7.51 -27.54 -2.07
C PRO A 29 -6.95 -26.12 -1.95
N LEU A 30 -6.79 -25.65 -0.71
CA LEU A 30 -6.13 -24.36 -0.43
C LEU A 30 -4.70 -24.34 -1.01
N VAL A 31 -4.33 -23.22 -1.64
CA VAL A 31 -3.01 -23.02 -2.24
C VAL A 31 -1.87 -23.35 -1.25
N GLY A 32 -0.83 -24.04 -1.72
CA GLY A 32 0.34 -24.40 -0.92
C GLY A 32 0.18 -25.56 0.06
N THR A 33 -1.04 -26.05 0.32
CA THR A 33 -1.25 -27.25 1.14
C THR A 33 -0.61 -28.49 0.53
N ALA A 34 -0.42 -29.57 1.31
CA ALA A 34 0.08 -30.83 0.78
C ALA A 34 -0.83 -31.37 -0.35
N ALA A 35 -2.15 -31.30 -0.18
CA ALA A 35 -3.11 -31.70 -1.21
C ALA A 35 -2.95 -30.89 -2.50
N TRP A 36 -2.73 -29.57 -2.40
CA TRP A 36 -2.46 -28.72 -3.56
C TRP A 36 -1.12 -29.05 -4.24
N ARG A 37 -0.06 -29.30 -3.46
CA ARG A 37 1.26 -29.65 -4.00
C ARG A 37 1.26 -30.99 -4.73
N SER A 38 0.42 -31.92 -4.32
CA SER A 38 0.26 -33.23 -4.98
C SER A 38 -0.51 -33.16 -6.31
N LEU A 39 -1.16 -32.04 -6.64
CA LEU A 39 -1.81 -31.87 -7.93
C LEU A 39 -0.77 -31.68 -9.05
N PRO A 40 -1.01 -32.22 -10.27
CA PRO A 40 -0.23 -31.88 -11.46
C PRO A 40 -0.21 -30.38 -11.75
N ASP A 41 0.87 -29.87 -12.36
CA ASP A 41 1.05 -28.43 -12.62
C ASP A 41 0.02 -27.86 -13.61
N ASP A 42 -0.48 -28.68 -14.51
CA ASP A 42 -1.53 -28.35 -15.49
C ASP A 42 -2.95 -28.60 -14.95
N HIS A 43 -3.09 -29.05 -13.70
CA HIS A 43 -4.39 -29.38 -13.14
C HIS A 43 -5.23 -28.11 -12.92
N PRO A 44 -6.47 -28.01 -13.43
CA PRO A 44 -7.27 -26.79 -13.38
C PRO A 44 -7.58 -26.33 -11.94
N GLN A 45 -7.77 -27.26 -11.01
CA GLN A 45 -7.93 -26.92 -9.57
C GLN A 45 -6.67 -26.29 -8.96
N LYS A 46 -5.48 -26.67 -9.43
CA LYS A 46 -4.22 -26.12 -8.92
C LYS A 46 -4.10 -24.65 -9.33
N TRP A 47 -4.48 -24.35 -10.58
CA TRP A 47 -4.56 -22.99 -11.11
C TRP A 47 -5.66 -22.16 -10.45
N ALA A 48 -6.87 -22.71 -10.28
CA ALA A 48 -7.99 -22.02 -9.61
C ALA A 48 -7.63 -21.59 -8.18
N ALA A 49 -6.95 -22.45 -7.42
CA ALA A 49 -6.46 -22.11 -6.08
C ALA A 49 -5.44 -20.96 -6.07
N VAL A 50 -4.60 -20.85 -7.10
CA VAL A 50 -3.65 -19.73 -7.26
C VAL A 50 -4.38 -18.43 -7.57
N LEU A 51 -5.38 -18.47 -8.47
CA LEU A 51 -6.18 -17.29 -8.82
C LEU A 51 -7.03 -16.80 -7.64
N ASP A 52 -7.63 -17.72 -6.87
CA ASP A 52 -8.33 -17.38 -5.64
C ASP A 52 -7.40 -16.69 -4.62
N ALA A 53 -6.17 -17.19 -4.46
CA ALA A 53 -5.17 -16.54 -3.61
C ALA A 53 -4.75 -15.16 -4.14
N ALA A 54 -4.66 -15.00 -5.46
CA ALA A 54 -4.30 -13.73 -6.10
C ALA A 54 -5.36 -12.65 -5.87
N GLN A 55 -6.66 -12.96 -6.00
CA GLN A 55 -7.72 -11.98 -5.69
C GLN A 55 -7.71 -11.58 -4.21
N HIS A 56 -7.45 -12.50 -3.28
CA HIS A 56 -7.34 -12.16 -1.87
C HIS A 56 -6.13 -11.26 -1.56
N HIS A 57 -5.03 -11.39 -2.33
CA HIS A 57 -3.93 -10.44 -2.24
C HIS A 57 -4.33 -9.06 -2.76
N ALA A 58 -5.03 -8.98 -3.89
CA ALA A 58 -5.54 -7.71 -4.42
C ALA A 58 -6.46 -7.00 -3.42
N LEU A 59 -7.39 -7.73 -2.78
CA LEU A 59 -8.24 -7.22 -1.70
C LEU A 59 -7.40 -6.59 -0.57
N ARG A 60 -6.39 -7.32 -0.09
CA ARG A 60 -5.50 -6.84 0.97
C ARG A 60 -4.77 -5.57 0.57
N VAL A 61 -4.34 -5.46 -0.69
CA VAL A 61 -3.65 -4.27 -1.19
C VAL A 61 -4.61 -3.08 -1.23
N GLU A 62 -5.81 -3.24 -1.78
CA GLU A 62 -6.84 -2.20 -1.85
C GLU A 62 -7.21 -1.70 -0.44
N THR A 63 -7.56 -2.59 0.49
CA THR A 63 -7.87 -2.21 1.89
C THR A 63 -6.69 -1.51 2.57
N ALA A 64 -5.44 -1.93 2.29
CA ALA A 64 -4.27 -1.24 2.82
C ALA A 64 -4.03 0.12 2.15
N GLN A 65 -4.48 0.35 0.92
CA GLN A 65 -4.45 1.66 0.27
C GLN A 65 -5.50 2.59 0.89
N GLU A 66 -6.72 2.09 1.14
CA GLU A 66 -7.78 2.83 1.82
C GLU A 66 -7.33 3.27 3.23
N ALA A 67 -6.77 2.34 4.02
CA ALA A 67 -6.26 2.64 5.36
C ALA A 67 -5.15 3.71 5.34
N ARG A 68 -4.24 3.66 4.35
CA ARG A 68 -3.20 4.68 4.17
C ARG A 68 -3.78 6.03 3.76
N ALA A 69 -4.78 6.05 2.89
CA ALA A 69 -5.45 7.27 2.48
C ALA A 69 -6.15 7.92 3.68
N GLU A 70 -6.80 7.13 4.53
CA GLU A 70 -7.44 7.64 5.74
C GLU A 70 -6.43 8.17 6.75
N ALA A 71 -5.34 7.44 6.99
CA ALA A 71 -4.24 7.93 7.82
C ALA A 71 -3.64 9.24 7.29
N ALA A 72 -3.48 9.38 5.97
CA ALA A 72 -2.99 10.59 5.34
C ALA A 72 -3.94 11.78 5.54
N LYS A 73 -5.26 11.56 5.42
CA LYS A 73 -6.27 12.59 5.72
C LYS A 73 -6.24 12.99 7.19
N ALA A 74 -6.13 12.03 8.11
CA ALA A 74 -6.03 12.29 9.54
C ALA A 74 -4.78 13.14 9.87
N VAL A 75 -3.63 12.81 9.29
CA VAL A 75 -2.42 13.64 9.42
C VAL A 75 -2.63 15.03 8.83
N ALA A 76 -3.22 15.14 7.63
CA ALA A 76 -3.52 16.42 7.01
C ALA A 76 -4.47 17.30 7.86
N ALA A 77 -5.40 16.69 8.60
CA ALA A 77 -6.32 17.37 9.50
C ALA A 77 -5.75 17.64 10.91
N ALA A 78 -4.64 16.99 11.29
CA ALA A 78 -4.13 17.04 12.66
C ALA A 78 -3.55 18.40 13.08
N ALA A 79 -3.19 19.27 12.14
CA ALA A 79 -2.64 20.58 12.41
C ALA A 79 -2.88 21.57 11.27
N ASP A 80 -2.76 22.86 11.56
CA ASP A 80 -2.65 23.91 10.56
C ASP A 80 -1.25 23.85 9.91
N TRP A 81 -1.10 22.96 8.94
CA TRP A 81 0.17 22.75 8.22
C TRP A 81 0.70 24.02 7.54
N PRO A 82 -0.14 24.91 6.95
CA PRO A 82 0.32 26.22 6.49
C PRO A 82 1.00 27.06 7.58
N LYS A 83 0.40 27.14 8.78
CA LYS A 83 0.98 27.85 9.93
C LYS A 83 2.28 27.20 10.39
N VAL A 84 2.31 25.88 10.53
CA VAL A 84 3.53 25.13 10.90
C VAL A 84 4.66 25.40 9.89
N ALA A 85 4.34 25.38 8.59
CA ALA A 85 5.30 25.66 7.55
C ALA A 85 5.81 27.11 7.60
N GLN A 86 4.94 28.08 7.92
CA GLN A 86 5.32 29.47 8.13
C GLN A 86 6.28 29.63 9.30
N GLU A 87 6.00 29.03 10.45
CA GLU A 87 6.87 29.07 11.63
C GLU A 87 8.25 28.47 11.33
N ILE A 88 8.30 27.34 10.61
CA ILE A 88 9.57 26.71 10.18
C ILE A 88 10.37 27.64 9.27
N ARG A 89 9.72 28.29 8.28
CA ARG A 89 10.38 29.25 7.38
C ARG A 89 10.92 30.45 8.14
N GLN A 90 10.12 31.06 9.01
CA GLN A 90 10.53 32.21 9.82
C GLN A 90 11.73 31.87 10.72
N ARG A 91 11.70 30.72 11.40
CA ARG A 91 12.80 30.27 12.26
C ARG A 91 14.07 29.95 11.46
N SER A 92 13.92 29.51 10.21
CA SER A 92 15.06 29.23 9.34
C SER A 92 15.68 30.52 8.79
N ALA A 93 14.85 31.49 8.38
CA ALA A 93 15.29 32.83 7.99
C ALA A 93 16.04 33.53 9.14
N PHE A 94 15.45 33.54 10.33
CA PHE A 94 16.09 34.10 11.53
C PHE A 94 17.48 33.49 11.81
N ARG A 95 17.64 32.17 11.68
CA ARG A 95 18.94 31.50 11.87
C ARG A 95 19.96 31.78 10.76
N ALA A 96 19.50 32.09 9.56
CA ALA A 96 20.36 32.50 8.45
C ALA A 96 20.85 33.94 8.65
N GLU A 97 19.96 34.84 9.07
CA GLU A 97 20.25 36.24 9.36
C GLU A 97 21.08 36.42 10.64
N HIS A 98 20.93 35.51 11.61
CA HIS A 98 21.67 35.52 12.88
C HIS A 98 22.49 34.25 13.08
N PRO A 99 23.66 34.10 12.39
CA PRO A 99 24.52 32.92 12.50
C PRO A 99 25.00 32.63 13.94
N TRP A 100 25.13 33.68 14.76
CA TRP A 100 25.53 33.60 16.17
C TRP A 100 24.45 32.99 17.08
N ALA A 101 23.18 32.96 16.64
CA ALA A 101 22.06 32.39 17.39
C ALA A 101 21.97 30.86 17.27
N ARG A 102 22.91 30.21 16.57
CA ARG A 102 23.02 28.75 16.52
C ARG A 102 23.39 28.25 17.93
N ARG A 103 22.59 27.35 18.52
CA ARG A 103 22.98 26.66 19.75
C ARG A 103 24.33 25.97 19.52
N LYS A 104 25.37 26.34 20.27
CA LYS A 104 26.50 25.44 20.46
C LYS A 104 25.96 24.17 21.09
N GLY A 105 26.06 23.05 20.40
CA GLY A 105 25.77 21.75 21.02
C GLY A 105 26.59 21.63 22.30
N LEU A 106 25.98 21.15 23.38
CA LEU A 106 26.71 20.75 24.58
C LEU A 106 27.80 19.77 24.11
N GLY A 107 29.05 20.22 24.20
CA GLY A 107 30.21 19.43 23.79
C GLY A 107 30.28 18.16 24.62
N ALA A 108 30.59 17.06 23.93
CA ALA A 108 31.04 15.80 24.51
C ALA A 108 32.35 15.99 25.31
#